data_AF-A0A7X5WN62-F1
#
_entry.id   AF-A0A7X5WN62-F1
#
_cell.length_a   1.000
_cell.length_b   1.000
_cell.length_c   1.000
_cell.angle_alpha   90.00
_cell.angle_beta   90.00
_cell.angle_gamma   90.00
#
_symmetry.space_group_name_H-M   'P 1'
#
loop_
_entity.id
_entity.type
_entity.pdbx_description
1 polymer ?
#
loop_
_entity_poly.entity_id
_entity_poly.type
_entity_poly.pdbx_seq_one_letter_code
_entity_poly.pdbx_strand_id
1 'polypeptide(L)' 'MKHGVFVAPFGHLADPHRLMDLGRAVEESGWDGLFLW' A
#
# COMPACT_ATOMS: atom_id res chain seq x y z
N MET A 1 -9.73 1.28 -16.82
CA MET A 1 -9.02 0.14 -16.20
C MET A 1 -8.56 0.60 -14.83
N LYS A 2 -8.88 -0.14 -13.75
CA LYS A 2 -8.45 0.20 -12.39
C LYS A 2 -7.24 -0.65 -12.00
N HIS A 3 -6.27 -0.06 -11.31
CA HIS A 3 -5.04 -0.74 -10.89
C HIS A 3 -4.76 -0.46 -9.42
N GLY A 4 -4.39 -1.51 -8.68
CA GLY A 4 -4.07 -1.44 -7.25
C GLY A 4 -2.73 -2.09 -6.93
N VAL A 5 -2.19 -1.76 -5.76
CA VAL A 5 -0.95 -2.32 -5.23
C VAL A 5 -1.28 -3.42 -4.24
N PHE A 6 -0.70 -4.61 -4.43
CA PHE A 6 -0.83 -5.74 -3.50
C PHE A 6 0.49 -5.96 -2.77
N VAL A 7 0.46 -6.00 -1.44
CA VAL A 7 1.66 -6.10 -0.60
C VAL A 7 1.55 -7.22 0.42
N ALA A 8 2.68 -7.86 0.69
CA ALA A 8 2.80 -8.84 1.75
C ALA A 8 3.46 -8.19 3.01
N PRO A 9 2.91 -8.39 4.22
CA PRO A 9 3.40 -7.76 5.45
C PRO A 9 4.63 -8.47 6.02
N PHE A 10 5.76 -8.39 5.32
CA PHE A 10 7.04 -8.92 5.80
C PHE A 10 8.08 -7.83 5.95
N GLY A 11 9.01 -8.02 6.89
CA GLY A 11 10.10 -7.08 7.14
C GLY A 11 9.57 -5.68 7.44
N HIS A 12 10.06 -4.68 6.69
CA HIS A 12 9.62 -3.29 6.84
C HIS A 12 8.14 -3.04 6.52
N LEU A 13 7.50 -3.91 5.71
CA LEU A 13 6.08 -3.80 5.40
C LEU A 13 5.19 -4.49 6.46
N ALA A 14 5.78 -5.12 7.48
CA ALA A 14 5.04 -5.59 8.64
C ALA A 14 4.73 -4.46 9.65
N ASP A 15 5.40 -3.32 9.53
CA ASP A 15 5.15 -2.16 10.39
C ASP A 15 3.90 -1.40 9.89
N PRO A 16 2.83 -1.31 10.69
CA PRO A 16 1.60 -0.65 10.29
C PRO A 16 1.80 0.85 10.00
N HIS A 17 2.73 1.54 10.66
CA HIS A 17 2.98 2.95 10.38
C HIS A 17 3.59 3.14 8.99
N ARG A 18 4.46 2.23 8.57
CA ARG A 18 5.03 2.23 7.21
C ARG A 18 3.99 1.86 6.16
N LEU A 19 3.05 0.97 6.47
CA LEU A 19 1.91 0.68 5.58
C LEU A 19 1.00 1.90 5.42
N MET A 20 0.83 2.72 6.45
CA MET A 20 0.06 3.98 6.33
C MET A 20 0.76 5.00 5.42
N ASP A 21 2.08 5.16 5.54
CA ASP A 21 2.84 6.01 4.62
C ASP A 21 2.75 5.53 3.17
N LEU A 22 2.80 4.20 2.96
CA LEU A 22 2.59 3.60 1.65
C LEU A 22 1.16 3.85 1.14
N GLY A 23 0.14 3.70 1.99
CA GLY A 23 -1.25 3.97 1.63
C GLY A 23 -1.45 5.39 1.11
N ARG A 24 -0.90 6.38 1.82
CA ARG A 24 -0.90 7.77 1.35
C ARG A 24 -0.20 7.94 0.00
N ALA A 25 0.97 7.33 -0.19
CA ALA A 25 1.70 7.42 -1.45
C ALA A 25 0.94 6.77 -2.62
N VAL A 26 0.21 5.67 -2.38
CA VAL A 26 -0.65 5.00 -3.36
C VAL A 26 -1.78 5.93 -3.80
N GLU A 27 -2.47 6.56 -2.85
CA GLU A 27 -3.53 7.53 -3.13
C GLU A 27 -3.00 8.76 -3.89
N GLU A 28 -1.90 9.35 -3.44
CA GLU A 28 -1.27 10.52 -4.07
C GLU A 28 -0.79 10.26 -5.50
N SER A 29 -0.43 9.01 -5.83
CA SER A 29 0.00 8.60 -7.16
C SER A 29 -1.15 8.14 -8.07
N GLY A 30 -2.40 8.24 -7.61
CA GLY A 30 -3.60 7.96 -8.42
C GLY A 30 -3.91 6.49 -8.62
N TRP A 31 -3.35 5.60 -7.79
CA TRP A 31 -3.74 4.19 -7.77
C TRP A 31 -5.09 4.01 -7.10
N ASP A 32 -5.84 2.99 -7.52
CA ASP A 32 -7.20 2.76 -7.06
C ASP A 32 -7.28 2.05 -5.70
N GLY A 33 -6.16 1.58 -5.14
CA GLY A 33 -6.13 0.99 -3.81
C GLY A 33 -4.84 0.26 -3.44
N LEU A 34 -4.70 0.01 -2.13
CA LEU A 34 -3.68 -0.82 -1.51
C LEU A 34 -4.35 -2.03 -0.85
N PHE A 35 -3.85 -3.22 -1.11
CA PHE A 35 -4.39 -4.48 -0.61
C PHE A 35 -3.30 -5.25 0.13
N LEU A 36 -3.61 -5.69 1.34
CA LEU A 36 -2.72 -6.50 2.17
C LEU A 36 -3.04 -7.99 1.96
N TRP A 37 -2.01 -8.84 1.79
CA TRP A 37 -2.16 -10.30 1.77
C TRP A 37 -2.68 -10.86 3.10
#